data_AF-A0A3D1HSR6-F1
#
_entry.id   AF-A0A3D1HSR6-F1
#
_cell.length_a   1.000
_cell.length_b   1.000
_cell.length_c   1.000
_cell.angle_alpha   90.00
_cell.angle_beta   90.00
_cell.angle_gamma   90.00
#
_symmetry.space_group_name_H-M   'P 1'
#
loop_
_entity.id
_entity.type
_entity.pdbx_description
1 polymer ?
#
loop_
_entity_poly.entity_id
_entity_poly.type
_entity_poly.pdbx_seq_one_letter_code
_entity_poly.pdbx_strand_id
1 'polypeptide(L)'
;IANVVTTGTFTIPLMKRIGFTPEKAGAVEVASSTNGQLTPPVMGAAAFLIAEFTGVTYFELIKHAALPALVSYIALFYIVHLEVTKLGLEGLQRETPTQSLLRRVTGFMIGFGALLVLAVLFQTVLGWTGDSLPGASLPLTIAVFAGAYIWLVRLSASQPDLEVGLTEAEMKVLPRLGAVASTGYHFLLPIVVLLWCVLVSRLSPGLSAYWACIAMLFVLITQRPLKAFFRGQLVNGAVWWHGYRDLLRGLENGARSMISIAIATAVAGIIIGTVSLTGAHQFIGQFVEVASAGNLILMLVMVAVMSLILGMGLPTTANYIVVSSLMAPVIVMVGAQNGLIVPLVAVHLFVFYFGILADDTPPVGLAAFAAAAISRGDPIRTGIQGFSYDIRTAVLPFMFIFNTDILLIDVTFLDGVIVFIASVAGMLAFCSAVQHYMFVRNRIWESLLLLVIAFSMFRPDFWQDRVSPPYIEIPGHEVLSRLGDDGPNGLAGDQRLRVQLSGPDFDDADRILQRNAILELDGALTADMRLEQAGLMLDISDGIALVGEPFPGMPLFQELGDFDFYADRPVTLDYLFVETPDRPARAFFYLPFLAVLLVIGIIQHRRKRQSAG
;
A
#
# COMPACT_ATOMS: atom_id res chain seq x y z
N ILE A 1 -1.81 15.98 -6.04
CA ILE A 1 -1.71 17.37 -6.58
C ILE A 1 -0.28 17.74 -6.99
N ALA A 2 0.71 17.73 -6.08
CA ALA A 2 2.08 18.20 -6.38
C ALA A 2 2.73 17.50 -7.58
N ASN A 3 2.56 16.18 -7.71
CA ASN A 3 3.04 15.41 -8.87
C ASN A 3 2.41 15.92 -10.17
N VAL A 4 1.08 15.97 -10.24
CA VAL A 4 0.34 16.53 -11.40
C VAL A 4 0.85 17.92 -11.81
N VAL A 5 1.12 18.81 -10.86
CA VAL A 5 1.59 20.17 -11.15
C VAL A 5 3.06 20.21 -11.61
N THR A 6 3.88 19.25 -11.18
CA THR A 6 5.30 19.19 -11.56
C THR A 6 5.50 18.34 -12.81
N THR A 7 5.27 17.03 -12.73
CA THR A 7 5.46 16.10 -13.85
C THR A 7 4.43 16.28 -14.96
N GLY A 8 3.19 16.63 -14.60
CA GLY A 8 2.10 16.84 -15.57
C GLY A 8 2.36 17.94 -16.59
N THR A 9 3.17 18.96 -16.24
CA THR A 9 3.56 20.03 -17.19
C THR A 9 4.34 19.51 -18.39
N PHE A 10 4.97 18.34 -18.26
CA PHE A 10 5.72 17.68 -19.32
C PHE A 10 4.95 16.51 -19.94
N THR A 11 4.35 15.65 -19.10
CA THR A 11 3.72 14.41 -19.54
C THR A 11 2.39 14.66 -20.25
N ILE A 12 1.56 15.60 -19.78
CA ILE A 12 0.24 15.90 -20.36
C ILE A 12 0.38 16.44 -21.79
N PRO A 13 1.23 17.47 -22.08
CA PRO A 13 1.41 17.92 -23.46
C PRO A 13 1.95 16.83 -24.38
N LEU A 14 2.84 15.98 -23.89
CA LEU A 14 3.40 14.87 -24.66
C LEU A 14 2.32 13.84 -25.03
N MET A 15 1.50 13.42 -24.07
CA MET A 15 0.38 12.49 -24.30
C MET A 15 -0.61 13.08 -25.31
N LYS A 16 -0.94 14.36 -25.19
CA LYS A 16 -1.82 15.06 -26.15
C LYS A 16 -1.25 15.07 -27.57
N ARG A 17 0.06 15.31 -27.73
CA ARG A 17 0.73 15.28 -29.04
C ARG A 17 0.68 13.89 -29.71
N ILE A 18 0.75 12.82 -28.90
CA ILE A 18 0.63 11.44 -29.39
C ILE A 18 -0.80 11.10 -29.81
N GLY A 19 -1.80 11.85 -29.32
CA GLY A 19 -3.20 11.72 -29.75
C GLY A 19 -4.22 11.50 -28.63
N PHE A 20 -3.81 11.56 -27.36
CA PHE A 20 -4.77 11.56 -26.25
C PHE A 20 -5.62 12.83 -26.23
N THR A 21 -6.89 12.70 -25.85
CA THR A 21 -7.73 13.87 -25.56
C THR A 21 -7.21 14.59 -24.30
N PRO A 22 -7.49 15.90 -24.14
CA PRO A 22 -7.14 16.64 -22.94
C PRO A 22 -7.54 15.93 -21.64
N GLU A 23 -8.77 15.43 -21.58
CA GLU A 23 -9.32 14.77 -20.40
C GLU A 23 -8.60 13.45 -20.09
N LYS A 24 -8.29 12.64 -21.12
CA LYS A 24 -7.59 11.37 -20.92
C LYS A 24 -6.13 11.58 -20.53
N ALA A 25 -5.44 12.55 -21.16
CA ALA A 25 -4.08 12.89 -20.79
C ALA A 25 -4.00 13.38 -19.34
N GLY A 26 -4.94 14.25 -18.93
CA GLY A 26 -5.05 14.67 -17.53
C GLY A 26 -5.34 13.51 -16.59
N ALA A 27 -6.32 12.66 -16.93
CA ALA A 27 -6.72 11.52 -16.11
C ALA A 27 -5.58 10.50 -15.90
N VAL A 28 -4.77 10.22 -16.93
CA VAL A 28 -3.59 9.33 -16.79
C VAL A 28 -2.57 9.91 -15.81
N GLU A 29 -2.36 11.23 -15.84
CA GLU A 29 -1.43 11.90 -14.92
C GLU A 29 -1.96 11.94 -13.48
N VAL A 30 -3.28 12.09 -13.30
CA VAL A 30 -3.89 12.03 -11.97
C VAL A 30 -3.77 10.62 -11.40
N ALA A 31 -4.19 9.60 -12.15
CA ALA A 31 -4.10 8.20 -11.75
C ALA A 31 -2.65 7.75 -11.43
N SER A 32 -1.68 8.20 -12.24
CA SER A 32 -0.26 7.91 -11.97
C SER A 32 0.24 8.61 -10.70
N SER A 33 -0.24 9.84 -10.45
CA SER A 33 0.10 10.60 -9.25
C SER A 33 -0.46 9.96 -7.98
N THR A 34 -1.68 9.43 -8.01
CA THR A 34 -2.31 8.67 -6.91
C THR A 34 -1.47 7.42 -6.58
N ASN A 35 -1.15 6.61 -7.60
CA ASN A 35 -0.33 5.41 -7.43
C ASN A 35 1.07 5.69 -6.87
N GLY A 36 1.63 6.88 -7.16
CA GLY A 36 2.89 7.34 -6.58
C GLY A 36 2.89 7.39 -5.05
N GLN A 37 1.77 7.73 -4.42
CA GLN A 37 1.67 7.78 -2.95
C GLN A 37 1.54 6.39 -2.31
N LEU A 38 1.02 5.41 -3.04
CA LEU A 38 0.85 4.04 -2.55
C LEU A 38 2.14 3.24 -2.57
N THR A 39 3.17 3.72 -3.26
CA THR A 39 4.31 2.89 -3.65
C THR A 39 5.49 3.00 -2.69
N PRO A 40 5.97 1.85 -2.16
CA PRO A 40 7.21 1.80 -1.42
C PRO A 40 8.42 2.29 -2.22
N PRO A 41 9.47 2.81 -1.56
CA PRO A 41 9.67 2.88 -0.12
C PRO A 41 9.33 4.24 0.50
N VAL A 42 8.80 5.20 -0.27
CA VAL A 42 8.58 6.57 0.24
C VAL A 42 7.16 6.76 0.78
N MET A 43 6.14 6.17 0.13
CA MET A 43 4.72 6.09 0.56
C MET A 43 4.06 7.35 1.18
N GLY A 44 4.68 8.53 1.06
CA GLY A 44 4.26 9.76 1.73
C GLY A 44 4.44 9.73 3.25
N ALA A 45 4.13 10.86 3.91
CA ALA A 45 4.23 10.98 5.36
C ALA A 45 3.20 10.10 6.12
N ALA A 46 2.10 9.73 5.48
CA ALA A 46 1.06 8.89 6.06
C ALA A 46 1.57 7.47 6.41
N ALA A 47 2.52 6.92 5.65
CA ALA A 47 3.10 5.62 5.97
C ALA A 47 3.81 5.58 7.32
N PHE A 48 4.42 6.69 7.74
CA PHE A 48 5.00 6.79 9.08
C PHE A 48 3.93 6.76 10.17
N LEU A 49 2.79 7.42 9.93
CA LEU A 49 1.65 7.38 10.85
C LEU A 49 0.98 6.00 10.88
N ILE A 50 0.94 5.27 9.76
CA ILE A 50 0.49 3.88 9.73
C ILE A 50 1.41 3.02 10.62
N ALA A 51 2.74 3.11 10.43
CA ALA A 51 3.69 2.36 11.25
C ALA A 51 3.55 2.69 12.75
N GLU A 52 3.34 3.97 13.09
CA GLU A 52 3.14 4.41 14.47
C GLU A 52 1.82 3.90 15.07
N PHE A 53 0.69 4.02 14.37
CA PHE A 53 -0.62 3.58 14.88
C PHE A 53 -0.78 2.07 14.93
N THR A 54 -0.13 1.34 14.02
CA THR A 54 -0.24 -0.12 13.96
C THR A 54 0.84 -0.84 14.76
N GLY A 55 1.86 -0.13 15.23
CA GLY A 55 3.00 -0.69 15.96
C GLY A 55 3.96 -1.52 15.11
N VAL A 56 3.69 -1.72 13.81
CA VAL A 56 4.60 -2.46 12.92
C VAL A 56 5.77 -1.60 12.49
N THR A 57 6.91 -2.25 12.23
CA THR A 57 8.07 -1.52 11.73
C THR A 57 7.81 -0.95 10.34
N TYR A 58 8.41 0.19 9.99
CA TYR A 58 8.27 0.76 8.64
C TYR A 58 8.72 -0.21 7.53
N PHE A 59 9.69 -1.08 7.84
CA PHE A 59 10.14 -2.12 6.92
C PHE A 59 9.04 -3.15 6.65
N GLU A 60 8.33 -3.61 7.68
CA GLU A 60 7.18 -4.51 7.53
C GLU A 60 6.06 -3.85 6.76
N LEU A 61 5.73 -2.59 7.06
CA LEU A 61 4.74 -1.84 6.30
C LEU A 61 5.09 -1.76 4.81
N ILE A 62 6.35 -1.50 4.47
CA ILE A 62 6.83 -1.51 3.08
C ILE A 62 6.66 -2.89 2.45
N LYS A 63 7.03 -3.95 3.17
CA LYS A 63 6.86 -5.33 2.69
C LYS A 63 5.38 -5.60 2.38
N HIS A 64 4.48 -5.21 3.28
CA HIS A 64 3.04 -5.41 3.13
C HIS A 64 2.43 -4.61 1.98
N ALA A 65 2.92 -3.40 1.72
CA ALA A 65 2.43 -2.55 0.64
C ALA A 65 3.07 -2.84 -0.74
N ALA A 66 4.20 -3.56 -0.79
CA ALA A 66 4.98 -3.75 -2.02
C ALA A 66 4.22 -4.46 -3.13
N LEU A 67 3.62 -5.62 -2.84
CA LEU A 67 2.89 -6.41 -3.83
C LEU A 67 1.63 -5.67 -4.33
N PRO A 68 0.73 -5.15 -3.46
CA PRO A 68 -0.42 -4.36 -3.90
C PRO A 68 -0.03 -3.16 -4.77
N ALA A 69 1.01 -2.41 -4.39
CA ALA A 69 1.49 -1.26 -5.14
C ALA A 69 2.00 -1.65 -6.54
N LEU A 70 2.78 -2.74 -6.63
CA LEU A 70 3.30 -3.23 -7.91
C LEU A 70 2.17 -3.70 -8.83
N VAL A 71 1.19 -4.43 -8.30
CA VAL A 71 -0.01 -4.86 -9.05
C VAL A 71 -0.79 -3.65 -9.54
N SER A 72 -1.01 -2.64 -8.70
CA SER A 72 -1.69 -1.39 -9.09
C SER A 72 -0.95 -0.65 -10.22
N TYR A 73 0.38 -0.58 -10.16
CA TYR A 73 1.19 0.08 -11.19
C TYR A 73 1.20 -0.66 -12.52
N ILE A 74 1.36 -1.99 -12.49
CA ILE A 74 1.28 -2.83 -13.70
C ILE A 74 -0.09 -2.67 -14.36
N ALA A 75 -1.13 -2.61 -13.56
CA ALA A 75 -2.48 -2.44 -14.03
C ALA A 75 -2.76 -1.03 -14.60
N LEU A 76 -2.13 0.03 -14.05
CA LEU A 76 -2.17 1.37 -14.65
C LEU A 76 -1.51 1.37 -16.01
N PHE A 77 -0.29 0.84 -16.07
CA PHE A 77 0.42 0.70 -17.33
C PHE A 77 -0.42 -0.06 -18.36
N TYR A 78 -1.10 -1.13 -17.94
CA TYR A 78 -1.96 -1.92 -18.79
C TYR A 78 -3.20 -1.16 -19.26
N ILE A 79 -3.91 -0.42 -18.39
CA ILE A 79 -5.06 0.41 -18.80
C ILE A 79 -4.63 1.45 -19.84
N VAL A 80 -3.50 2.15 -19.60
CA VAL A 80 -2.96 3.11 -20.57
C VAL A 80 -2.62 2.41 -21.89
N HIS A 81 -2.04 1.21 -21.85
CA HIS A 81 -1.77 0.41 -23.05
C HIS A 81 -3.05 0.01 -23.79
N LEU A 82 -4.09 -0.41 -23.09
CA LEU A 82 -5.41 -0.70 -23.69
C LEU A 82 -5.98 0.56 -24.33
N GLU A 83 -5.82 1.72 -23.71
CA GLU A 83 -6.33 2.99 -24.25
C GLU A 83 -5.61 3.42 -25.53
N VAL A 84 -4.27 3.32 -25.56
CA VAL A 84 -3.45 3.56 -26.75
C VAL A 84 -3.86 2.62 -27.90
N THR A 85 -4.02 1.33 -27.60
CA THR A 85 -4.36 0.33 -28.62
C THR A 85 -5.79 0.46 -29.14
N LYS A 86 -6.76 0.84 -28.31
CA LYS A 86 -8.13 1.18 -28.76
C LYS A 86 -8.15 2.37 -29.70
N LEU A 87 -7.32 3.38 -29.44
CA LEU A 87 -7.21 4.59 -30.25
C LEU A 87 -6.33 4.40 -31.49
N GLY A 88 -5.62 3.28 -31.61
CA GLY A 88 -4.70 3.01 -32.72
C GLY A 88 -3.50 3.97 -32.75
N LEU A 89 -3.10 4.52 -31.61
CA LEU A 89 -2.01 5.49 -31.55
C LEU A 89 -0.65 4.82 -31.72
N GLU A 90 0.20 5.40 -32.56
CA GLU A 90 1.58 4.98 -32.75
C GLU A 90 2.53 5.83 -31.90
N GLY A 91 3.60 5.20 -31.38
CA GLY A 91 4.59 5.90 -30.57
C GLY A 91 5.49 6.81 -31.40
N LEU A 92 6.08 7.82 -30.75
CA LEU A 92 7.08 8.70 -31.37
C LEU A 92 8.28 7.90 -31.92
N GLN A 93 8.84 8.35 -33.03
CA GLN A 93 10.03 7.75 -33.64
C GLN A 93 11.20 7.78 -32.64
N ARG A 94 11.83 6.62 -32.42
CA ARG A 94 12.99 6.48 -31.53
C ARG A 94 14.28 6.66 -32.32
N GLU A 95 15.21 7.46 -31.81
CA GLU A 95 16.57 7.55 -32.38
C GLU A 95 17.36 6.24 -32.26
N THR A 96 16.98 5.36 -31.35
CA THR A 96 17.69 4.10 -31.07
C THR A 96 16.78 2.88 -31.29
N PRO A 97 17.32 1.78 -31.83
CA PRO A 97 16.56 0.55 -32.03
C PRO A 97 16.03 0.01 -30.69
N THR A 98 14.89 -0.67 -30.74
CA THR A 98 14.26 -1.24 -29.56
C THR A 98 15.18 -2.28 -28.92
N GLN A 99 15.77 -1.97 -27.78
CA GLN A 99 16.40 -2.97 -26.93
C GLN A 99 15.34 -4.01 -26.54
N SER A 100 15.70 -5.29 -26.55
CA SER A 100 14.80 -6.38 -26.14
C SER A 100 14.30 -6.15 -24.71
N LEU A 101 13.08 -6.59 -24.41
CA LEU A 101 12.51 -6.52 -23.06
C LEU A 101 13.49 -7.08 -22.02
N LEU A 102 14.12 -8.21 -22.35
CA LEU A 102 15.15 -8.84 -21.53
C LEU A 102 16.31 -7.89 -21.23
N ARG A 103 16.83 -7.15 -22.22
CA ARG A 103 17.96 -6.22 -22.02
C ARG A 103 17.57 -4.99 -21.19
N ARG A 104 16.32 -4.55 -21.27
CA ARG A 104 15.79 -3.46 -20.43
C ARG A 104 15.59 -3.91 -19.00
N VAL A 105 14.99 -5.09 -18.80
CA VAL A 105 14.79 -5.68 -17.47
C VAL A 105 16.15 -6.01 -16.86
N THR A 106 17.09 -6.60 -17.60
CA THR A 106 18.44 -6.86 -17.07
C THR A 106 19.19 -5.56 -16.79
N GLY A 107 19.08 -4.53 -17.64
CA GLY A 107 19.68 -3.21 -17.36
C GLY A 107 19.11 -2.58 -16.09
N PHE A 108 17.80 -2.65 -15.88
CA PHE A 108 17.14 -2.18 -14.66
C PHE A 108 17.55 -3.01 -13.43
N MET A 109 17.56 -4.34 -13.54
CA MET A 109 17.99 -5.25 -12.47
C MET A 109 19.47 -5.11 -12.13
N ILE A 110 20.32 -4.83 -13.12
CA ILE A 110 21.75 -4.52 -12.90
C ILE A 110 21.89 -3.18 -12.20
N GLY A 111 21.13 -2.15 -12.60
CA GLY A 111 21.13 -0.86 -11.91
C GLY A 111 20.66 -0.96 -10.46
N PHE A 112 19.54 -1.64 -10.22
CA PHE A 112 18.99 -1.89 -8.89
C PHE A 112 19.90 -2.80 -8.05
N GLY A 113 20.43 -3.86 -8.67
CA GLY A 113 21.40 -4.76 -8.07
C GLY A 113 22.71 -4.06 -7.71
N ALA A 114 23.21 -3.14 -8.55
CA ALA A 114 24.37 -2.32 -8.23
C ALA A 114 24.10 -1.38 -7.05
N LEU A 115 22.90 -0.83 -6.95
CA LEU A 115 22.47 0.01 -5.84
C LEU A 115 22.35 -0.79 -4.54
N LEU A 116 21.81 -2.02 -4.60
CA LEU A 116 21.76 -2.98 -3.49
C LEU A 116 23.14 -3.43 -3.06
N VAL A 117 24.02 -3.81 -4.00
CA VAL A 117 25.40 -4.18 -3.71
C VAL A 117 26.16 -3.01 -3.10
N LEU A 118 25.96 -1.79 -3.61
CA LEU A 118 26.55 -0.60 -3.02
C LEU A 118 26.03 -0.37 -1.59
N ALA A 119 24.72 -0.55 -1.35
CA ALA A 119 24.14 -0.45 -0.02
C ALA A 119 24.68 -1.53 0.94
N VAL A 120 24.75 -2.80 0.52
CA VAL A 120 25.30 -3.91 1.33
C VAL A 120 26.79 -3.70 1.59
N LEU A 121 27.56 -3.30 0.57
CA LEU A 121 28.97 -2.95 0.74
C LEU A 121 29.14 -1.81 1.73
N PHE A 122 28.34 -0.75 1.59
CA PHE A 122 28.31 0.37 2.52
C PHE A 122 27.98 -0.09 3.95
N GLN A 123 27.07 -1.07 4.11
CA GLN A 123 26.69 -1.65 5.40
C GLN A 123 27.83 -2.40 6.03
N THR A 124 28.50 -3.22 5.22
CA THR A 124 29.56 -4.10 5.66
C THR A 124 30.77 -3.27 6.08
N VAL A 125 31.10 -2.23 5.30
CA VAL A 125 32.17 -1.28 5.61
C VAL A 125 31.85 -0.51 6.89
N LEU A 126 30.63 0.03 7.02
CA LEU A 126 30.24 0.79 8.22
C LEU A 126 30.15 -0.08 9.47
N GLY A 127 29.57 -1.27 9.36
CA GLY A 127 29.46 -2.24 10.46
C GLY A 127 30.84 -2.66 10.95
N TRP A 128 31.73 -3.05 10.03
CA TRP A 128 33.12 -3.39 10.38
C TRP A 128 33.86 -2.24 11.07
N THR A 129 33.66 -0.99 10.62
CA THR A 129 34.24 0.17 11.30
C THR A 129 33.58 0.51 12.63
N GLY A 130 32.28 0.25 12.80
CA GLY A 130 31.59 0.44 14.07
C GLY A 130 32.11 -0.50 15.15
N ASP A 131 32.36 -1.76 14.78
CA ASP A 131 32.86 -2.80 15.68
C ASP A 131 34.35 -2.61 16.03
N SER A 132 35.15 -2.16 15.06
CA SER A 132 36.61 -2.02 15.23
C SER A 132 37.03 -0.63 15.76
N LEU A 133 36.29 0.43 15.42
CA LEU A 133 36.62 1.83 15.72
C LEU A 133 35.33 2.68 15.92
N PRO A 134 34.71 2.65 17.11
CA PRO A 134 33.40 3.27 17.36
C PRO A 134 33.31 4.77 17.00
N GLY A 135 34.42 5.52 17.15
CA GLY A 135 34.50 6.94 16.82
C GLY A 135 34.75 7.28 15.34
N ALA A 136 35.09 6.30 14.49
CA ALA A 136 35.43 6.52 13.09
C ALA A 136 34.24 6.31 12.11
N SER A 137 33.16 5.69 12.58
CA SER A 137 31.99 5.33 11.77
C SER A 137 31.30 6.55 11.12
N LEU A 138 31.03 7.59 11.90
CA LEU A 138 30.41 8.83 11.42
C LEU A 138 31.27 9.61 10.41
N PRO A 139 32.56 9.93 10.70
CA PRO A 139 33.41 10.62 9.72
C PRO A 139 33.64 9.79 8.45
N LEU A 140 33.69 8.45 8.54
CA LEU A 140 33.77 7.59 7.36
C LEU A 140 32.49 7.67 6.51
N THR A 141 31.32 7.62 7.15
CA THR A 141 30.01 7.78 6.46
C THR A 141 29.98 9.10 5.68
N ILE A 142 30.39 10.20 6.32
CA ILE A 142 30.45 11.53 5.70
C ILE A 142 31.46 11.55 4.54
N ALA A 143 32.64 10.94 4.72
CA ALA A 143 33.66 10.89 3.67
C ALA A 143 33.19 10.08 2.45
N VAL A 144 32.52 8.95 2.65
CA VAL A 144 31.96 8.14 1.56
C VAL A 144 30.83 8.90 0.86
N PHE A 145 29.92 9.52 1.60
CA PHE A 145 28.88 10.36 1.04
C PHE A 145 29.47 11.51 0.19
N ALA A 146 30.47 12.22 0.73
CA ALA A 146 31.15 13.30 0.04
C ALA A 146 31.87 12.80 -1.23
N GLY A 147 32.56 11.67 -1.16
CA GLY A 147 33.21 11.05 -2.32
C GLY A 147 32.22 10.66 -3.41
N ALA A 148 31.13 9.98 -3.05
CA ALA A 148 30.04 9.61 -3.96
C ALA A 148 29.40 10.86 -4.57
N TYR A 149 29.15 11.89 -3.76
CA TYR A 149 28.60 13.17 -4.21
C TYR A 149 29.51 13.87 -5.22
N ILE A 150 30.80 14.03 -4.91
CA ILE A 150 31.77 14.66 -5.82
C ILE A 150 31.85 13.90 -7.14
N TRP A 151 31.86 12.56 -7.10
CA TRP A 151 31.86 11.73 -8.31
C TRP A 151 30.58 11.91 -9.15
N LEU A 152 29.40 11.91 -8.53
CA LEU A 152 28.13 12.11 -9.22
C LEU A 152 28.01 13.52 -9.80
N VAL A 153 28.50 14.55 -9.10
CA VAL A 153 28.51 15.92 -9.64
C VAL A 153 29.49 16.06 -10.79
N ARG A 154 30.66 15.39 -10.74
CA ARG A 154 31.59 15.33 -11.87
C ARG A 154 30.93 14.69 -13.09
N LEU A 155 30.18 13.60 -12.90
CA LEU A 155 29.42 12.97 -13.97
C LEU A 155 28.35 13.92 -14.53
N SER A 156 27.60 14.60 -13.66
CA SER A 156 26.58 15.58 -14.04
C SER A 156 27.17 16.80 -14.77
N ALA A 157 28.38 17.23 -14.41
CA ALA A 157 29.07 18.35 -15.05
C ALA A 157 29.43 18.08 -16.53
N SER A 158 29.49 16.81 -16.95
CA SER A 158 29.79 16.41 -18.33
C SER A 158 28.66 16.69 -19.32
N GLN A 159 27.44 16.95 -18.83
CA GLN A 159 26.28 17.31 -19.62
C GLN A 159 25.85 18.76 -19.35
N PRO A 160 25.20 19.44 -20.32
CA PRO A 160 24.56 20.72 -20.07
C PRO A 160 23.45 20.57 -19.02
N ASP A 161 23.20 21.64 -18.26
CA ASP A 161 22.10 21.66 -17.31
C ASP A 161 20.76 21.69 -18.06
N LEU A 162 19.76 20.99 -17.52
CA LEU A 162 18.41 20.98 -18.09
C LEU A 162 17.68 22.27 -17.74
N GLU A 163 17.02 22.87 -18.73
CA GLU A 163 16.13 24.01 -18.52
C GLU A 163 14.75 23.55 -18.03
N VAL A 164 13.98 24.46 -17.44
CA VAL A 164 12.62 24.17 -16.96
C VAL A 164 11.66 24.24 -18.15
N GLY A 165 11.08 23.10 -18.52
CA GLY A 165 10.19 22.97 -19.67
C GLY A 165 10.85 22.20 -20.81
N LEU A 166 10.04 21.74 -21.77
CA LEU A 166 10.56 21.20 -23.04
C LEU A 166 10.35 22.26 -24.11
N THR A 167 11.40 22.55 -24.87
CA THR A 167 11.27 23.33 -26.11
C THR A 167 10.42 22.56 -27.13
N GLU A 168 9.84 23.25 -28.12
CA GLU A 168 9.06 22.58 -29.17
C GLU A 168 9.85 21.52 -29.94
N ALA A 169 11.16 21.71 -30.04
CA ALA A 169 12.09 20.77 -30.67
C ALA A 169 12.33 19.52 -29.79
N GLU A 170 12.55 19.70 -28.48
CA GLU A 170 12.73 18.59 -27.54
C GLU A 170 11.47 17.74 -27.38
N MET A 171 10.28 18.33 -27.57
CA MET A 171 9.03 17.57 -27.62
C MET A 171 8.86 16.70 -28.88
N LYS A 172 9.71 16.82 -29.91
CA LYS A 172 9.61 16.02 -31.15
C LYS A 172 10.38 14.71 -31.09
N VAL A 173 11.41 14.62 -30.25
CA VAL A 173 12.33 13.48 -30.21
C VAL A 173 12.51 13.03 -28.77
N LEU A 174 12.40 11.72 -28.54
CA LEU A 174 12.63 11.17 -27.21
C LEU A 174 14.12 11.32 -26.83
N PRO A 175 14.46 12.08 -25.78
CA PRO A 175 15.86 12.24 -25.38
C PRO A 175 16.42 10.92 -24.85
N ARG A 176 17.75 10.76 -24.93
CA ARG A 176 18.43 9.58 -24.41
C ARG A 176 18.34 9.56 -22.89
N LEU A 177 17.65 8.56 -22.35
CA LEU A 177 17.44 8.34 -20.90
C LEU A 177 18.72 8.52 -20.08
N GLY A 178 19.85 7.96 -20.54
CA GLY A 178 21.13 8.08 -19.84
C GLY A 178 21.69 9.51 -19.79
N ALA A 179 21.50 10.31 -20.84
CA ALA A 179 21.96 11.70 -20.88
C ALA A 179 21.16 12.57 -19.90
N VAL A 180 19.83 12.41 -19.89
CA VAL A 180 18.95 13.12 -18.96
C VAL A 180 19.18 12.68 -17.52
N ALA A 181 19.27 11.37 -17.25
CA ALA A 181 19.48 10.86 -15.90
C ALA A 181 20.83 11.30 -15.31
N SER A 182 21.89 11.38 -16.14
CA SER A 182 23.22 11.79 -15.69
C SER A 182 23.29 13.22 -15.15
N THR A 183 22.38 14.12 -15.53
CA THR A 183 22.35 15.49 -15.01
C THR A 183 21.83 15.57 -13.57
N GLY A 184 21.10 14.55 -13.10
CA GLY A 184 20.36 14.60 -11.82
C GLY A 184 20.72 13.53 -10.78
N TYR A 185 21.62 12.58 -11.06
CA TYR A 185 21.91 11.47 -10.13
C TYR A 185 22.32 11.92 -8.71
N HIS A 186 22.96 13.08 -8.56
CA HIS A 186 23.35 13.60 -7.24
C HIS A 186 22.15 13.94 -6.34
N PHE A 187 20.95 14.14 -6.89
CA PHE A 187 19.71 14.30 -6.11
C PHE A 187 19.16 12.98 -5.56
N LEU A 188 19.67 11.83 -6.02
CA LEU A 188 19.30 10.53 -5.44
C LEU A 188 19.99 10.30 -4.09
N LEU A 189 21.11 10.96 -3.82
CA LEU A 189 21.87 10.76 -2.58
C LEU A 189 21.07 11.06 -1.30
N PRO A 190 20.35 12.20 -1.17
CA PRO A 190 19.47 12.42 -0.01
C PRO A 190 18.39 11.35 0.16
N ILE A 191 17.87 10.79 -0.94
CA ILE A 191 16.91 9.69 -0.91
C ILE A 191 17.59 8.41 -0.41
N VAL A 192 18.80 8.11 -0.88
CA VAL A 192 19.58 6.97 -0.37
C VAL A 192 19.85 7.12 1.13
N VAL A 193 20.19 8.32 1.60
CA VAL A 193 20.36 8.60 3.04
C VAL A 193 19.06 8.34 3.80
N LEU A 194 17.93 8.83 3.29
CA LEU A 194 16.61 8.58 3.89
C LEU A 194 16.34 7.08 4.01
N LEU A 195 16.47 6.34 2.90
CA LEU A 195 16.18 4.91 2.84
C LEU A 195 17.16 4.09 3.69
N TRP A 196 18.42 4.51 3.74
CA TRP A 196 19.44 3.92 4.60
C TRP A 196 19.05 4.04 6.07
N CYS A 197 18.76 5.26 6.52
CA CYS A 197 18.43 5.54 7.90
C CYS A 197 17.19 4.77 8.36
N VAL A 198 16.16 4.70 7.51
CA VAL A 198 14.91 4.00 7.87
C VAL A 198 15.03 2.47 7.73
N LEU A 199 15.52 1.96 6.60
CA LEU A 199 15.46 0.52 6.30
C LEU A 199 16.61 -0.27 6.91
N VAL A 200 17.82 0.30 6.88
CA VAL A 200 19.04 -0.40 7.29
C VAL A 200 19.37 -0.08 8.73
N SER A 201 19.45 1.21 9.08
CA SER A 201 19.77 1.65 10.44
C SER A 201 18.57 1.60 11.39
N ARG A 202 17.35 1.33 10.88
CA ARG A 202 16.10 1.27 11.65
C ARG A 202 15.89 2.46 12.58
N LEU A 203 16.36 3.64 12.15
CA LEU A 203 16.13 4.89 12.88
C LEU A 203 14.66 5.29 12.76
N SER A 204 14.21 6.12 13.71
CA SER A 204 12.86 6.67 13.61
C SER A 204 12.67 7.45 12.31
N PRO A 205 11.44 7.45 11.75
CA PRO A 205 11.11 8.25 10.57
C PRO A 205 11.57 9.71 10.63
N GLY A 206 11.33 10.36 11.77
CA GLY A 206 11.68 11.77 11.97
C GLY A 206 13.19 12.01 11.90
N LEU A 207 13.99 11.15 12.55
CA LEU A 207 15.46 11.26 12.49
C LEU A 207 16.00 11.00 11.09
N SER A 208 15.40 10.07 10.35
CA SER A 208 15.78 9.76 8.98
C SER A 208 15.49 10.92 8.02
N ALA A 209 14.32 11.55 8.16
CA ALA A 209 13.96 12.75 7.41
C ALA A 209 14.91 13.93 7.71
N TYR A 210 15.31 14.11 8.97
CA TYR A 210 16.29 15.12 9.36
C TYR A 210 17.64 14.96 8.64
N TRP A 211 18.22 13.77 8.64
CA TRP A 211 19.49 13.50 7.94
C TRP A 211 19.38 13.65 6.43
N ALA A 212 18.28 13.21 5.84
CA ALA A 212 18.02 13.41 4.41
C ALA A 212 17.91 14.90 4.05
N CYS A 213 17.23 15.71 4.87
CA CYS A 213 17.16 17.15 4.72
C CYS A 213 18.55 17.79 4.79
N ILE A 214 19.39 17.43 5.77
CA ILE A 214 20.77 17.94 5.85
C ILE A 214 21.57 17.60 4.59
N ALA A 215 21.50 16.34 4.13
CA ALA A 215 22.16 15.92 2.90
C ALA A 215 21.70 16.75 1.69
N MET A 216 20.40 17.05 1.61
CA MET A 216 19.83 17.88 0.54
C MET A 216 20.30 19.34 0.65
N LEU A 217 20.29 19.94 1.85
CA LEU A 217 20.81 21.29 2.10
C LEU A 217 22.26 21.42 1.60
N PHE A 218 23.10 20.43 1.93
CA PHE A 218 24.48 20.36 1.49
C PHE A 218 24.59 20.30 -0.04
N VAL A 219 23.78 19.46 -0.71
CA VAL A 219 23.75 19.34 -2.17
C VAL A 219 23.35 20.65 -2.83
N LEU A 220 22.28 21.33 -2.37
CA LEU A 220 21.82 22.60 -2.96
C LEU A 220 22.88 23.71 -2.94
N ILE A 221 23.57 23.85 -1.81
CA ILE A 221 24.59 24.90 -1.64
C ILE A 221 25.82 24.60 -2.52
N THR A 222 26.23 23.34 -2.59
CA THR A 222 27.54 22.97 -3.16
C THR A 222 27.49 22.56 -4.64
N GLN A 223 26.34 22.16 -5.19
CA GLN A 223 26.27 21.58 -6.54
C GLN A 223 26.73 22.54 -7.64
N ARG A 224 26.32 23.82 -7.58
CA ARG A 224 26.63 24.81 -8.63
C ARG A 224 28.11 25.20 -8.60
N PRO A 225 28.72 25.55 -7.44
CA PRO A 225 30.16 25.76 -7.35
C PRO A 225 30.97 24.56 -7.85
N LEU A 226 30.58 23.35 -7.48
CA LEU A 226 31.31 22.13 -7.83
C LEU A 226 31.18 21.80 -9.34
N LYS A 227 30.01 22.00 -9.94
CA LYS A 227 29.83 21.93 -11.41
C LYS A 227 30.66 22.96 -12.14
N ALA A 228 30.67 24.21 -11.67
CA ALA A 228 31.48 25.28 -12.27
C ALA A 228 32.97 24.93 -12.24
N PHE A 229 33.46 24.40 -11.11
CA PHE A 229 34.82 23.90 -10.98
C PHE A 229 35.15 22.80 -11.99
N PHE A 230 34.30 21.77 -12.10
CA PHE A 230 34.53 20.67 -13.06
C PHE A 230 34.39 21.09 -14.54
N ARG A 231 33.61 22.13 -14.83
CA ARG A 231 33.47 22.73 -16.17
C ARG A 231 34.59 23.73 -16.51
N GLY A 232 35.55 23.95 -15.60
CA GLY A 232 36.62 24.94 -15.80
C GLY A 232 36.14 26.40 -15.79
N GLN A 233 34.97 26.65 -15.20
CA GLN A 233 34.40 28.00 -15.05
C GLN A 233 34.89 28.65 -13.75
N LEU A 234 34.92 29.99 -13.71
CA LEU A 234 35.33 30.74 -12.52
C LEU A 234 34.33 30.54 -11.36
N VAL A 235 34.81 29.99 -10.25
CA VAL A 235 34.04 29.84 -9.02
C VAL A 235 34.09 31.14 -8.23
N ASN A 236 33.16 32.04 -8.53
CA ASN A 236 33.05 33.34 -7.84
C ASN A 236 32.03 33.28 -6.70
N GLY A 237 32.07 34.28 -5.80
CA GLY A 237 31.08 34.43 -4.72
C GLY A 237 29.62 34.49 -5.22
N ALA A 238 29.40 34.94 -6.46
CA ALA A 238 28.09 34.94 -7.09
C ALA A 238 27.51 33.53 -7.31
N VAL A 239 28.35 32.53 -7.62
CA VAL A 239 27.91 31.13 -7.85
C VAL A 239 27.48 30.50 -6.52
N TRP A 240 28.23 30.74 -5.45
CA TRP A 240 27.85 30.34 -4.10
C TRP A 240 26.55 31.03 -3.64
N TRP A 241 26.42 32.33 -3.90
CA TRP A 241 25.22 33.09 -3.57
C TRP A 241 23.98 32.57 -4.32
N HIS A 242 24.12 32.15 -5.58
CA HIS A 242 23.03 31.49 -6.31
C HIS A 242 22.60 30.18 -5.65
N GLY A 243 23.54 29.31 -5.24
CA GLY A 243 23.21 28.07 -4.52
C GLY A 243 22.50 28.35 -3.19
N TYR A 244 22.97 29.34 -2.44
CA TYR A 244 22.31 29.77 -1.19
C TYR A 244 20.92 30.38 -1.44
N ARG A 245 20.73 31.15 -2.51
CA ARG A 245 19.43 31.71 -2.90
C ARG A 245 18.44 30.61 -3.31
N ASP A 246 18.91 29.58 -4.01
CA ASP A 246 18.09 28.41 -4.33
C ASP A 246 17.66 27.68 -3.05
N LEU A 247 18.56 27.57 -2.08
CA LEU A 247 18.23 27.02 -0.77
C LEU A 247 17.14 27.84 -0.07
N LEU A 248 17.30 29.16 0.03
CA LEU A 248 16.30 30.03 0.67
C LEU A 248 14.94 29.92 -0.03
N ARG A 249 14.91 29.91 -1.37
CA ARG A 249 13.69 29.68 -2.15
C ARG A 249 13.09 28.30 -1.89
N GLY A 250 13.93 27.27 -1.77
CA GLY A 250 13.51 25.91 -1.43
C GLY A 250 12.85 25.84 -0.05
N LEU A 251 13.47 26.46 0.97
CA LEU A 251 12.92 26.58 2.32
C LEU A 251 11.62 27.37 2.34
N GLU A 252 11.54 28.48 1.60
CA GLU A 252 10.31 29.27 1.47
C GLU A 252 9.18 28.44 0.83
N ASN A 253 9.45 27.74 -0.26
CA ASN A 253 8.48 26.87 -0.93
C ASN A 253 8.03 25.72 -0.03
N GLY A 254 8.96 25.13 0.73
CA GLY A 254 8.67 24.12 1.75
C GLY A 254 7.74 24.66 2.83
N ALA A 255 8.06 25.82 3.40
CA ALA A 255 7.23 26.48 4.41
C ALA A 255 5.83 26.82 3.88
N ARG A 256 5.72 27.38 2.67
CA ARG A 256 4.44 27.68 2.01
C ARG A 256 3.60 26.43 1.81
N SER A 257 4.22 25.32 1.39
CA SER A 257 3.53 24.04 1.21
C SER A 257 3.04 23.48 2.55
N MET A 258 3.84 23.64 3.61
CA MET A 258 3.51 23.17 4.97
C MET A 258 2.34 23.90 5.62
N ILE A 259 2.05 25.17 5.26
CA ILE A 259 0.92 25.92 5.83
C ILE A 259 -0.41 25.17 5.64
N SER A 260 -0.64 24.63 4.44
CA SER A 260 -1.87 23.88 4.12
C SER A 260 -2.00 22.61 4.96
N ILE A 261 -0.90 21.88 5.13
CA ILE A 261 -0.85 20.65 5.91
C ILE A 261 -1.06 20.97 7.39
N ALA A 262 -0.38 21.99 7.93
CA ALA A 262 -0.46 22.39 9.34
C ALA A 262 -1.89 22.76 9.75
N ILE A 263 -2.58 23.57 8.94
CA ILE A 263 -3.98 23.96 9.20
C ILE A 263 -4.88 22.72 9.13
N ALA A 264 -4.73 21.89 8.09
CA ALA A 264 -5.54 20.68 7.95
C ALA A 264 -5.32 19.69 9.11
N THR A 265 -4.08 19.51 9.58
CA THR A 265 -3.78 18.66 10.74
C THR A 265 -4.29 19.24 12.05
N ALA A 266 -4.27 20.56 12.22
CA ALA A 266 -4.83 21.19 13.42
C ALA A 266 -6.35 21.00 13.48
N VAL A 267 -7.04 21.18 12.35
CA VAL A 267 -8.49 20.91 12.24
C VAL A 267 -8.79 19.43 12.43
N ALA A 268 -8.01 18.54 11.80
CA ALA A 268 -8.12 17.09 11.99
C ALA A 268 -7.98 16.70 13.47
N GLY A 269 -7.01 17.25 14.19
CA GLY A 269 -6.85 17.02 15.62
C GLY A 269 -8.06 17.43 16.45
N ILE A 270 -8.70 18.57 16.12
CA ILE A 270 -9.95 19.00 16.76
C ILE A 270 -11.09 18.03 16.46
N ILE A 271 -11.23 17.60 15.19
CA ILE A 271 -12.25 16.62 14.79
C ILE A 271 -12.05 15.31 15.56
N ILE A 272 -10.82 14.80 15.61
CA ILE A 272 -10.50 13.55 16.29
C ILE A 272 -10.73 13.67 17.79
N GLY A 273 -10.27 14.76 18.41
CA GLY A 273 -10.48 15.01 19.83
C GLY A 273 -11.97 15.07 20.18
N THR A 274 -12.77 15.78 19.39
CA THR A 274 -14.22 15.87 19.61
C THR A 274 -14.93 14.54 19.38
N VAL A 275 -14.61 13.80 18.31
CA VAL A 275 -15.21 12.49 18.03
C VAL A 275 -14.81 11.43 19.05
N SER A 276 -13.56 11.44 19.50
CA SER A 276 -13.07 10.53 20.54
C SER A 276 -13.78 10.80 21.87
N LEU A 277 -13.83 12.06 22.31
CA LEU A 277 -14.49 12.45 23.58
C LEU A 277 -16.01 12.24 23.57
N THR A 278 -16.66 12.32 22.41
CA THR A 278 -18.12 12.10 22.28
C THR A 278 -18.51 10.65 22.03
N GLY A 279 -17.54 9.75 21.78
CA GLY A 279 -17.82 8.38 21.37
C GLY A 279 -18.45 8.26 19.97
N ALA A 280 -18.43 9.31 19.14
CA ALA A 280 -19.16 9.31 17.87
C ALA A 280 -18.67 8.24 16.87
N HIS A 281 -17.45 7.72 17.02
CA HIS A 281 -16.96 6.59 16.22
C HIS A 281 -17.72 5.29 16.51
N GLN A 282 -18.18 5.06 17.74
CA GLN A 282 -19.03 3.93 18.10
C GLN A 282 -20.41 4.05 17.41
N PHE A 283 -20.99 5.25 17.41
CA PHE A 283 -22.26 5.51 16.71
C PHE A 283 -22.15 5.26 15.20
N ILE A 284 -21.05 5.71 14.57
CA ILE A 284 -20.80 5.39 13.16
C ILE A 284 -20.71 3.87 12.95
N GLY A 285 -20.03 3.17 13.86
CA GLY A 285 -19.94 1.71 13.81
C GLY A 285 -21.29 1.02 13.91
N GLN A 286 -22.14 1.40 14.88
CA GLN A 286 -23.50 0.89 15.04
C GLN A 286 -24.36 1.20 13.80
N PHE A 287 -24.27 2.41 13.26
CA PHE A 287 -24.98 2.78 12.04
C PHE A 287 -24.57 1.88 10.87
N VAL A 288 -23.27 1.64 10.70
CA VAL A 288 -22.73 0.76 9.66
C VAL A 288 -23.17 -0.69 9.87
N GLU A 289 -23.16 -1.19 11.11
CA GLU A 289 -23.63 -2.54 11.46
C GLU A 289 -25.11 -2.73 11.09
N VAL A 290 -25.98 -1.83 11.57
CA VAL A 290 -27.43 -1.87 11.30
C VAL A 290 -27.73 -1.75 9.80
N ALA A 291 -27.09 -0.78 9.12
CA ALA A 291 -27.30 -0.56 7.70
C ALA A 291 -26.73 -1.69 6.83
N SER A 292 -25.67 -2.37 7.29
CA SER A 292 -25.11 -3.53 6.60
C SER A 292 -25.89 -4.83 6.87
N ALA A 293 -26.80 -4.83 7.85
CA ALA A 293 -27.57 -6.00 8.28
C ALA A 293 -26.68 -7.24 8.54
N GLY A 294 -25.49 -7.01 9.12
CA GLY A 294 -24.48 -8.05 9.38
C GLY A 294 -23.70 -8.52 8.14
N ASN A 295 -23.93 -7.94 6.95
CA ASN A 295 -23.19 -8.30 5.75
C ASN A 295 -21.82 -7.60 5.71
N LEU A 296 -20.75 -8.38 5.90
CA LEU A 296 -19.36 -7.91 5.86
C LEU A 296 -19.00 -7.10 4.60
N ILE A 297 -19.46 -7.53 3.42
CA ILE A 297 -19.12 -6.85 2.16
C ILE A 297 -19.83 -5.49 2.10
N LEU A 298 -21.10 -5.43 2.50
CA LEU A 298 -21.85 -4.18 2.55
C LEU A 298 -21.24 -3.21 3.57
N MET A 299 -20.82 -3.71 4.74
CA MET A 299 -20.08 -2.93 5.74
C MET A 299 -18.81 -2.31 5.14
N LEU A 300 -17.95 -3.12 4.49
CA LEU A 300 -16.71 -2.62 3.89
C LEU A 300 -16.98 -1.62 2.76
N VAL A 301 -18.03 -1.83 1.96
CA VAL A 301 -18.44 -0.88 0.92
C VAL A 301 -18.92 0.45 1.53
N MET A 302 -19.69 0.40 2.61
CA MET A 302 -20.13 1.59 3.33
C MET A 302 -18.94 2.35 3.92
N VAL A 303 -18.02 1.64 4.59
CA VAL A 303 -16.81 2.25 5.13
C VAL A 303 -15.96 2.86 4.02
N ALA A 304 -15.79 2.17 2.89
CA ALA A 304 -15.07 2.71 1.73
C ALA A 304 -15.69 4.01 1.20
N VAL A 305 -17.03 4.05 1.08
CA VAL A 305 -17.75 5.26 0.65
C VAL A 305 -17.61 6.39 1.67
N MET A 306 -17.72 6.08 2.97
CA MET A 306 -17.53 7.06 4.04
C MET A 306 -16.09 7.58 4.08
N SER A 307 -15.09 6.72 3.89
CA SER A 307 -13.68 7.11 3.75
C SER A 307 -13.45 8.03 2.56
N LEU A 308 -14.09 7.75 1.41
CA LEU A 308 -14.02 8.64 0.25
C LEU A 308 -14.61 10.01 0.57
N ILE A 309 -15.84 10.06 1.10
CA ILE A 309 -16.54 11.32 1.41
C ILE A 309 -15.74 12.15 2.42
N LEU A 310 -15.28 11.52 3.49
CA LEU A 310 -14.54 12.17 4.57
C LEU A 310 -13.17 12.68 4.11
N GLY A 311 -12.54 11.98 3.16
CA GLY A 311 -11.24 12.36 2.62
C GLY A 311 -11.27 13.48 1.56
N MET A 312 -12.42 13.78 0.97
CA MET A 312 -12.52 14.73 -0.14
C MET A 312 -12.00 16.13 0.25
N GLY A 313 -11.02 16.62 -0.51
CA GLY A 313 -10.52 17.99 -0.38
C GLY A 313 -9.51 18.20 0.75
N LEU A 314 -9.14 17.15 1.47
CA LEU A 314 -8.11 17.19 2.52
C LEU A 314 -6.74 16.81 1.95
N PRO A 315 -5.64 17.48 2.35
CA PRO A 315 -4.29 17.01 2.04
C PRO A 315 -4.09 15.57 2.53
N THR A 316 -3.37 14.73 1.78
CA THR A 316 -3.34 13.27 2.03
C THR A 316 -2.91 12.85 3.43
N THR A 317 -1.98 13.55 4.07
CA THR A 317 -1.62 13.30 5.47
C THR A 317 -2.78 13.60 6.43
N ALA A 318 -3.44 14.74 6.27
CA ALA A 318 -4.57 15.14 7.11
C ALA A 318 -5.79 14.24 6.85
N ASN A 319 -6.03 13.90 5.59
CA ASN A 319 -7.03 12.93 5.17
C ASN A 319 -6.82 11.59 5.87
N TYR A 320 -5.61 11.01 5.77
CA TYR A 320 -5.31 9.75 6.46
C TYR A 320 -5.55 9.84 7.96
N ILE A 321 -5.09 10.91 8.64
CA ILE A 321 -5.30 11.10 10.07
C ILE A 321 -6.80 11.04 10.42
N VAL A 322 -7.64 11.80 9.71
CA VAL A 322 -9.09 11.86 9.97
C VAL A 322 -9.78 10.54 9.63
N VAL A 323 -9.48 9.96 8.47
CA VAL A 323 -10.14 8.73 8.02
C VAL A 323 -9.69 7.54 8.88
N SER A 324 -8.41 7.41 9.21
CA SER A 324 -7.93 6.28 10.02
C SER A 324 -8.46 6.32 11.44
N SER A 325 -8.51 7.51 12.08
CA SER A 325 -9.04 7.63 13.45
C SER A 325 -10.53 7.31 13.55
N LEU A 326 -11.29 7.50 12.47
CA LEU A 326 -12.74 7.35 12.49
C LEU A 326 -13.19 6.01 11.91
N MET A 327 -12.59 5.58 10.80
CA MET A 327 -13.05 4.41 10.04
C MET A 327 -12.30 3.13 10.37
N ALA A 328 -11.02 3.19 10.78
CA ALA A 328 -10.29 1.96 11.14
C ALA A 328 -10.91 1.25 12.36
N PRO A 329 -11.28 1.95 13.45
CA PRO A 329 -11.97 1.33 14.58
C PRO A 329 -13.31 0.70 14.18
N VAL A 330 -14.04 1.30 13.24
CA VAL A 330 -15.32 0.75 12.74
C VAL A 330 -15.11 -0.59 12.04
N ILE A 331 -14.09 -0.72 11.18
CA ILE A 331 -13.77 -2.00 10.52
C ILE A 331 -13.37 -3.05 11.55
N VAL A 332 -12.53 -2.70 12.53
CA VAL A 332 -12.09 -3.64 13.57
C VAL A 332 -13.28 -4.11 14.42
N MET A 333 -14.08 -3.17 14.92
CA MET A 333 -15.20 -3.45 15.82
C MET A 333 -16.29 -4.26 15.13
N VAL A 334 -16.79 -3.80 13.98
CA VAL A 334 -17.89 -4.46 13.25
C VAL A 334 -17.40 -5.71 12.53
N GLY A 335 -16.15 -5.71 12.06
CA GLY A 335 -15.51 -6.89 11.48
C GLY A 335 -15.42 -8.04 12.47
N ALA A 336 -14.92 -7.79 13.68
CA ALA A 336 -14.80 -8.81 14.73
C ALA A 336 -16.15 -9.44 15.13
N GLN A 337 -17.21 -8.64 15.22
CA GLN A 337 -18.58 -9.11 15.49
C GLN A 337 -19.10 -10.05 14.41
N ASN A 338 -18.78 -9.75 13.16
CA ASN A 338 -19.25 -10.51 12.00
C ASN A 338 -18.22 -11.57 11.54
N GLY A 339 -17.25 -11.90 12.41
CA GLY A 339 -16.30 -12.98 12.18
C GLY A 339 -15.15 -12.68 11.21
N LEU A 340 -14.92 -11.41 10.89
CA LEU A 340 -13.77 -10.93 10.13
C LEU A 340 -12.70 -10.40 11.09
N ILE A 341 -11.69 -11.22 11.36
CA ILE A 341 -10.50 -10.79 12.09
C ILE A 341 -9.39 -10.56 11.08
N VAL A 342 -8.93 -9.31 10.97
CA VAL A 342 -7.89 -8.92 10.01
C VAL A 342 -6.77 -8.15 10.70
N PRO A 343 -5.52 -8.30 10.26
CA PRO A 343 -4.39 -7.56 10.81
C PRO A 343 -4.63 -6.05 10.75
N LEU A 344 -4.26 -5.33 11.80
CA LEU A 344 -4.48 -3.89 11.90
C LEU A 344 -3.85 -3.12 10.73
N VAL A 345 -2.70 -3.56 10.22
CA VAL A 345 -2.06 -3.01 9.01
C VAL A 345 -2.98 -3.09 7.79
N ALA A 346 -3.71 -4.19 7.60
CA ALA A 346 -4.64 -4.32 6.48
C ALA A 346 -5.77 -3.30 6.60
N VAL A 347 -6.31 -3.09 7.81
CA VAL A 347 -7.35 -2.09 8.07
C VAL A 347 -6.83 -0.67 7.78
N HIS A 348 -5.64 -0.33 8.27
CA HIS A 348 -5.05 0.98 8.04
C HIS A 348 -4.68 1.21 6.57
N LEU A 349 -4.18 0.19 5.86
CA LEU A 349 -3.98 0.26 4.41
C LEU A 349 -5.31 0.40 3.66
N PHE A 350 -6.39 -0.25 4.11
CA PHE A 350 -7.70 -0.13 3.48
C PHE A 350 -8.19 1.32 3.50
N VAL A 351 -8.24 1.94 4.68
CA VAL A 351 -8.66 3.33 4.82
C VAL A 351 -7.70 4.30 4.15
N PHE A 352 -6.39 3.99 4.11
CA PHE A 352 -5.39 4.79 3.41
C PHE A 352 -5.60 4.81 1.89
N TYR A 353 -5.93 3.66 1.29
CA TYR A 353 -6.21 3.57 -0.14
C TYR A 353 -7.44 4.40 -0.53
N PHE A 354 -8.54 4.30 0.22
CA PHE A 354 -9.73 5.13 -0.04
C PHE A 354 -9.49 6.60 0.29
N GLY A 355 -8.70 6.89 1.32
CA GLY A 355 -8.26 8.26 1.61
C GLY A 355 -7.56 8.89 0.41
N ILE A 356 -6.53 8.23 -0.15
CA ILE A 356 -5.82 8.78 -1.33
C ILE A 356 -6.75 8.88 -2.54
N LEU A 357 -7.63 7.90 -2.75
CA LEU A 357 -8.56 7.91 -3.88
C LEU A 357 -9.60 9.04 -3.79
N ALA A 358 -9.90 9.54 -2.58
CA ALA A 358 -10.80 10.67 -2.37
C ALA A 358 -10.34 11.93 -3.12
N ASP A 359 -9.03 12.12 -3.29
CA ASP A 359 -8.45 13.29 -3.97
C ASP A 359 -8.70 13.33 -5.48
N ASP A 360 -9.00 12.18 -6.10
CA ASP A 360 -9.37 12.07 -7.52
C ASP A 360 -10.90 11.99 -7.71
N THR A 361 -11.66 11.77 -6.64
CA THR A 361 -13.10 11.54 -6.72
C THR A 361 -13.87 12.85 -6.98
N PRO A 362 -14.70 12.93 -8.04
CA PRO A 362 -15.60 14.07 -8.24
C PRO A 362 -16.62 14.20 -7.08
N PRO A 363 -17.05 15.42 -6.72
CA PRO A 363 -16.87 16.68 -7.43
C PRO A 363 -15.61 17.47 -7.07
N VAL A 364 -14.84 17.04 -6.06
CA VAL A 364 -13.73 17.84 -5.51
C VAL A 364 -12.44 17.66 -6.31
N GLY A 365 -12.03 16.42 -6.58
CA GLY A 365 -11.00 16.04 -7.58
C GLY A 365 -9.82 17.02 -7.76
N LEU A 366 -9.18 17.52 -6.70
CA LEU A 366 -8.22 18.66 -6.79
C LEU A 366 -7.07 18.38 -7.77
N ALA A 367 -6.63 17.12 -7.85
CA ALA A 367 -5.63 16.68 -8.80
C ALA A 367 -6.14 16.79 -10.26
N ALA A 368 -7.39 16.42 -10.51
CA ALA A 368 -8.05 16.57 -11.81
C ALA A 368 -8.23 18.04 -12.22
N PHE A 369 -8.51 18.96 -11.27
CA PHE A 369 -8.53 20.40 -11.57
C PHE A 369 -7.16 20.92 -11.99
N ALA A 370 -6.10 20.51 -11.29
CA ALA A 370 -4.73 20.86 -11.68
C ALA A 370 -4.35 20.28 -13.05
N ALA A 371 -4.71 19.02 -13.31
CA ALA A 371 -4.46 18.36 -14.59
C ALA A 371 -5.25 19.01 -15.74
N ALA A 372 -6.50 19.41 -15.48
CA ALA A 372 -7.36 20.09 -16.44
C ALA A 372 -6.82 21.47 -16.81
N ALA A 373 -6.26 22.22 -15.86
CA ALA A 373 -5.59 23.49 -16.12
C ALA A 373 -4.39 23.34 -17.08
N ILE A 374 -3.63 22.25 -16.98
CA ILE A 374 -2.49 21.95 -17.86
C ILE A 374 -2.98 21.41 -19.22
N SER A 375 -3.92 20.45 -19.20
CA SER A 375 -4.43 19.80 -20.41
C SER A 375 -5.36 20.68 -21.25
N ARG A 376 -5.95 21.74 -20.65
CA ARG A 376 -7.05 22.54 -21.20
C ARG A 376 -8.31 21.70 -21.50
N GLY A 377 -8.58 20.70 -20.68
CA GLY A 377 -9.81 19.88 -20.71
C GLY A 377 -10.83 20.31 -19.65
N ASP A 378 -11.98 19.64 -19.62
CA ASP A 378 -12.98 19.84 -18.56
C ASP A 378 -12.55 19.15 -17.24
N PRO A 379 -12.51 19.86 -16.10
CA PRO A 379 -12.08 19.28 -14.82
C PRO A 379 -12.91 18.11 -14.33
N ILE A 380 -14.23 18.18 -14.46
CA ILE A 380 -15.14 17.14 -13.95
C ILE A 380 -15.03 15.88 -14.81
N ARG A 381 -14.98 16.02 -16.14
CA ARG A 381 -14.74 14.89 -17.05
C ARG A 381 -13.37 14.28 -16.85
N THR A 382 -12.35 15.10 -16.60
CA THR A 382 -10.99 14.62 -16.27
C THR A 382 -11.02 13.80 -14.99
N GLY A 383 -11.71 14.26 -13.94
CA GLY A 383 -11.85 13.54 -12.67
C GLY A 383 -12.66 12.24 -12.79
N ILE A 384 -13.79 12.25 -13.52
CA ILE A 384 -14.56 11.03 -13.78
C ILE A 384 -13.69 10.00 -14.52
N GLN A 385 -12.91 10.44 -15.51
CA GLN A 385 -12.02 9.57 -16.26
C GLN A 385 -10.84 9.08 -15.42
N GLY A 386 -10.28 9.92 -14.55
CA GLY A 386 -9.21 9.59 -13.59
C GLY A 386 -9.69 8.53 -12.60
N PHE A 387 -10.81 8.78 -11.93
CA PHE A 387 -11.43 7.85 -10.99
C PHE A 387 -11.76 6.51 -11.66
N SER A 388 -12.24 6.54 -12.92
CA SER A 388 -12.46 5.31 -13.70
C SER A 388 -11.17 4.53 -13.98
N TYR A 389 -10.02 5.20 -14.10
CA TYR A 389 -8.73 4.51 -14.18
C TYR A 389 -8.28 3.99 -12.83
N ASP A 390 -8.61 4.66 -11.73
CA ASP A 390 -8.21 4.26 -10.37
C ASP A 390 -9.17 3.28 -9.68
N ILE A 391 -10.30 2.95 -10.29
CA ILE A 391 -11.23 1.92 -9.76
C ILE A 391 -10.53 0.57 -9.52
N ARG A 392 -9.48 0.24 -10.29
CA ARG A 392 -8.64 -0.95 -10.04
C ARG A 392 -7.91 -0.89 -8.70
N THR A 393 -7.51 0.30 -8.29
CA THR A 393 -6.81 0.56 -7.03
C THR A 393 -7.79 0.49 -5.87
N ALA A 394 -9.04 0.92 -6.10
CA ALA A 394 -10.14 0.79 -5.14
C ALA A 394 -10.52 -0.66 -4.81
N VAL A 395 -10.29 -1.60 -5.74
CA VAL A 395 -10.60 -3.03 -5.53
C VAL A 395 -9.56 -3.72 -4.65
N LEU A 396 -8.28 -3.33 -4.72
CA LEU A 396 -7.19 -3.97 -3.96
C LEU A 396 -7.45 -4.05 -2.45
N PRO A 397 -7.93 -2.99 -1.76
CA PRO A 397 -8.31 -3.04 -0.36
C PRO A 397 -9.28 -4.16 0.02
N PHE A 398 -10.33 -4.34 -0.77
CA PHE A 398 -11.26 -5.44 -0.55
C PHE A 398 -10.55 -6.79 -0.71
N MET A 399 -9.68 -6.92 -1.71
CA MET A 399 -8.99 -8.18 -1.96
C MET A 399 -8.06 -8.56 -0.81
N PHE A 400 -7.25 -7.62 -0.32
CA PHE A 400 -6.29 -7.95 0.73
C PHE A 400 -6.91 -8.07 2.13
N ILE A 401 -8.10 -7.49 2.36
CA ILE A 401 -8.86 -7.75 3.60
C ILE A 401 -9.34 -9.20 3.66
N PHE A 402 -9.76 -9.77 2.53
CA PHE A 402 -10.21 -11.16 2.48
C PHE A 402 -9.07 -12.16 2.20
N ASN A 403 -7.92 -11.69 1.73
CA ASN A 403 -6.74 -12.50 1.44
C ASN A 403 -5.46 -11.75 1.81
N THR A 404 -4.99 -11.95 3.04
CA THR A 404 -3.80 -11.29 3.59
C THR A 404 -2.50 -11.75 2.93
N ASP A 405 -2.51 -12.81 2.12
CA ASP A 405 -1.32 -13.23 1.36
C ASP A 405 -0.87 -12.16 0.37
N ILE A 406 -1.81 -11.35 -0.12
CA ILE A 406 -1.54 -10.21 -0.99
C ILE A 406 -0.66 -9.18 -0.26
N LEU A 407 -0.76 -9.10 1.07
CA LEU A 407 0.11 -8.30 1.94
C LEU A 407 1.38 -9.05 2.36
N LEU A 408 1.67 -10.25 1.86
CA LEU A 408 2.86 -11.02 2.23
C LEU A 408 2.98 -11.26 3.76
N ILE A 409 1.84 -11.39 4.45
CA ILE A 409 1.73 -11.75 5.87
C ILE A 409 1.78 -13.28 5.96
N ASP A 410 2.77 -13.80 6.68
CA ASP A 410 2.96 -15.25 6.90
C ASP A 410 3.07 -16.11 5.62
N VAL A 411 3.56 -15.50 4.53
CA VAL A 411 3.70 -16.16 3.21
C VAL A 411 5.15 -16.59 2.94
N THR A 412 5.34 -17.80 2.43
CA THR A 412 6.66 -18.26 1.96
C THR A 412 7.08 -17.55 0.67
N PHE A 413 8.36 -17.59 0.29
CA PHE A 413 8.81 -16.94 -0.95
C PHE A 413 8.10 -17.49 -2.20
N LEU A 414 7.91 -18.81 -2.28
CA LEU A 414 7.25 -19.44 -3.43
C LEU A 414 5.78 -19.04 -3.50
N ASP A 415 5.08 -19.07 -2.37
CA ASP A 415 3.67 -18.66 -2.29
C ASP A 415 3.52 -17.18 -2.66
N GLY A 416 4.44 -16.33 -2.22
CA GLY A 416 4.47 -14.91 -2.57
C GLY A 416 4.63 -14.68 -4.08
N VAL A 417 5.46 -15.48 -4.76
CA VAL A 417 5.58 -15.43 -6.23
C VAL A 417 4.29 -15.89 -6.92
N ILE A 418 3.66 -16.96 -6.42
CA ILE A 418 2.39 -17.47 -6.97
C ILE A 418 1.29 -16.43 -6.81
N VAL A 419 1.14 -15.86 -5.62
CA VAL A 419 0.16 -14.81 -5.30
C VAL A 419 0.41 -13.56 -6.14
N PHE A 420 1.68 -13.18 -6.37
CA PHE A 420 2.01 -12.07 -7.26
C PHE A 420 1.55 -12.34 -8.69
N ILE A 421 1.87 -13.51 -9.27
CA ILE A 421 1.47 -13.87 -10.63
C ILE A 421 -0.07 -13.92 -10.75
N ALA A 422 -0.74 -14.54 -9.79
CA ALA A 422 -2.21 -14.61 -9.75
C ALA A 422 -2.84 -13.21 -9.63
N SER A 423 -2.33 -12.36 -8.73
CA SER A 423 -2.82 -11.00 -8.54
C SER A 423 -2.63 -10.12 -9.77
N VAL A 424 -1.48 -10.24 -10.46
CA VAL A 424 -1.26 -9.56 -11.73
C VAL A 424 -2.23 -10.07 -12.80
N ALA A 425 -2.36 -11.38 -12.97
CA ALA A 425 -3.29 -11.95 -13.95
C ALA A 425 -4.74 -11.54 -13.68
N GLY A 426 -5.18 -11.60 -12.41
CA GLY A 426 -6.49 -11.15 -11.95
C GLY A 426 -6.72 -9.68 -12.22
N MET A 427 -5.73 -8.82 -11.93
CA MET A 427 -5.84 -7.39 -12.15
C MET A 427 -5.89 -7.03 -13.64
N LEU A 428 -5.12 -7.72 -14.49
CA LEU A 428 -5.17 -7.54 -15.94
C LEU A 428 -6.52 -7.99 -16.52
N ALA A 429 -7.09 -9.08 -16.02
CA ALA A 429 -8.43 -9.53 -16.37
C ALA A 429 -9.50 -8.50 -15.94
N PHE A 430 -9.40 -7.97 -14.71
CA PHE A 430 -10.27 -6.92 -14.21
C PHE A 430 -10.20 -5.66 -15.08
N CYS A 431 -9.00 -5.18 -15.37
CA CYS A 431 -8.79 -4.03 -16.23
C CYS A 431 -9.37 -4.26 -17.63
N SER A 432 -9.17 -5.44 -18.21
CA SER A 432 -9.75 -5.81 -19.51
C SER A 432 -11.27 -5.80 -19.49
N ALA A 433 -11.88 -6.27 -18.41
CA ALA A 433 -13.33 -6.30 -18.24
C ALA A 433 -13.92 -4.89 -18.14
N VAL A 434 -13.37 -4.05 -17.25
CA VAL A 434 -13.79 -2.66 -17.00
C VAL A 434 -13.58 -1.79 -18.24
N GLN A 435 -12.45 -1.98 -18.93
CA GLN A 435 -12.15 -1.26 -20.17
C GLN A 435 -12.92 -1.81 -21.39
N HIS A 436 -13.66 -2.91 -21.23
CA HIS A 436 -14.43 -3.60 -22.27
C HIS A 436 -13.59 -3.93 -23.52
N TYR A 437 -12.29 -4.20 -23.33
CA TYR A 437 -11.33 -4.42 -24.40
C TYR A 437 -10.10 -5.17 -23.87
N MET A 438 -9.58 -6.11 -24.65
CA MET A 438 -8.29 -6.78 -24.38
C MET A 438 -7.42 -6.80 -25.64
N PHE A 439 -7.79 -7.62 -26.63
CA PHE A 439 -7.18 -7.57 -27.98
C PHE A 439 -8.13 -7.01 -29.04
N VAL A 440 -9.42 -7.20 -28.79
CA VAL A 440 -10.56 -6.65 -29.54
C VAL A 440 -11.60 -6.20 -28.51
N ARG A 441 -12.65 -5.52 -28.96
CA ARG A 441 -13.80 -5.19 -28.10
C ARG A 441 -14.40 -6.47 -27.51
N ASN A 442 -14.52 -6.50 -26.18
CA ASN A 442 -15.04 -7.66 -25.48
C ASN A 442 -16.53 -7.84 -25.78
N ARG A 443 -17.01 -9.09 -25.80
CA ARG A 443 -18.46 -9.33 -25.67
C ARG A 443 -18.87 -9.20 -24.21
N ILE A 444 -20.14 -8.93 -23.93
CA ILE A 444 -20.63 -8.77 -22.55
C ILE A 444 -20.30 -10.01 -21.70
N TRP A 445 -20.51 -11.22 -22.24
CA TRP A 445 -20.16 -12.46 -21.56
C TRP A 445 -18.65 -12.64 -21.37
N GLU A 446 -17.80 -12.14 -22.27
CA GLU A 446 -16.34 -12.16 -22.09
C GLU A 446 -15.94 -11.22 -20.94
N SER A 447 -16.53 -10.03 -20.87
CA SER A 447 -16.34 -9.11 -19.74
C SER A 447 -16.81 -9.74 -18.42
N LEU A 448 -17.97 -10.42 -18.39
CA LEU A 448 -18.45 -11.11 -17.19
C LEU A 448 -17.52 -12.25 -16.77
N LEU A 449 -17.05 -13.09 -17.71
CA LEU A 449 -16.08 -14.14 -17.41
C LEU A 449 -14.75 -13.57 -16.92
N LEU A 450 -14.27 -12.46 -17.49
CA LEU A 450 -13.06 -11.78 -17.02
C LEU A 450 -13.21 -11.24 -15.60
N LEU A 451 -14.40 -10.76 -15.20
CA LEU A 451 -14.68 -10.38 -13.81
C LEU A 451 -14.69 -11.60 -12.87
N VAL A 452 -15.27 -12.72 -13.31
CA VAL A 452 -15.23 -13.98 -12.54
C VAL A 452 -13.79 -14.47 -12.38
N ILE A 453 -12.98 -14.43 -13.44
CA ILE A 453 -11.54 -14.77 -13.39
C ILE A 453 -10.82 -13.85 -12.41
N ALA A 454 -11.05 -12.53 -12.49
CA ALA A 454 -10.44 -11.58 -11.56
C ALA A 454 -10.80 -11.90 -10.11
N PHE A 455 -12.09 -12.11 -9.82
CA PHE A 455 -12.55 -12.49 -8.49
C PHE A 455 -11.90 -13.78 -7.99
N SER A 456 -11.85 -14.82 -8.84
CA SER A 456 -11.23 -16.11 -8.49
C SER A 456 -9.71 -16.03 -8.28
N MET A 457 -9.02 -15.15 -9.00
CA MET A 457 -7.58 -14.93 -8.83
C MET A 457 -7.24 -14.23 -7.51
N PHE A 458 -8.10 -13.32 -7.05
CA PHE A 458 -7.87 -12.61 -5.78
C PHE A 458 -8.39 -13.39 -4.57
N ARG A 459 -9.50 -14.11 -4.72
CA ARG A 459 -10.13 -14.88 -3.64
C ARG A 459 -10.26 -16.37 -4.02
N PRO A 460 -9.15 -17.11 -4.12
CA PRO A 460 -9.19 -18.56 -4.36
C PRO A 460 -9.91 -19.29 -3.21
N ASP A 461 -9.84 -18.75 -1.99
CA ASP A 461 -10.44 -19.32 -0.78
C ASP A 461 -11.94 -19.55 -0.94
N PHE A 462 -12.65 -18.67 -1.65
CA PHE A 462 -14.07 -18.85 -1.92
C PHE A 462 -14.41 -20.17 -2.62
N TRP A 463 -13.51 -20.67 -3.47
CA TRP A 463 -13.65 -21.96 -4.13
C TRP A 463 -13.09 -23.10 -3.28
N GLN A 464 -11.97 -22.86 -2.60
CA GLN A 464 -11.36 -23.82 -1.68
C GLN A 464 -12.29 -24.20 -0.53
N ASP A 465 -12.93 -23.21 0.10
CA ASP A 465 -13.86 -23.36 1.23
C ASP A 465 -15.08 -24.22 0.89
N ARG A 466 -15.47 -24.28 -0.40
CA ARG A 466 -16.55 -25.18 -0.87
C ARG A 466 -16.12 -26.63 -1.00
N VAL A 467 -14.83 -26.87 -1.18
CA VAL A 467 -14.27 -28.22 -1.32
C VAL A 467 -13.83 -28.74 0.05
N SER A 468 -13.18 -27.89 0.84
CA SER A 468 -12.74 -28.19 2.20
C SER A 468 -12.91 -26.95 3.08
N PRO A 469 -13.68 -27.03 4.18
CA PRO A 469 -13.90 -25.88 5.06
C PRO A 469 -12.58 -25.35 5.64
N PRO A 470 -12.50 -24.05 5.97
CA PRO A 470 -11.28 -23.46 6.50
C PRO A 470 -10.93 -23.96 7.89
N TYR A 471 -11.94 -24.09 8.75
CA TYR A 471 -11.77 -24.47 10.14
C TYR A 471 -12.63 -25.69 10.49
N ILE A 472 -12.10 -26.51 11.39
CA ILE A 472 -12.85 -27.50 12.13
C ILE A 472 -13.26 -26.83 13.45
N GLU A 473 -14.56 -26.83 13.72
CA GLU A 473 -15.14 -26.31 14.96
C GLU A 473 -15.02 -27.37 16.05
N ILE A 474 -14.20 -27.09 17.06
CA ILE A 474 -14.05 -27.92 18.25
C ILE A 474 -14.87 -27.29 19.37
N PRO A 475 -15.83 -28.01 19.99
CA PRO A 475 -16.60 -27.48 21.11
C PRO A 475 -15.70 -27.04 22.28
N GLY A 476 -16.06 -25.94 22.95
CA GLY A 476 -15.26 -25.37 24.05
C GLY A 476 -14.88 -26.35 25.16
N HIS A 477 -15.72 -27.33 25.46
CA HIS A 477 -15.43 -28.34 26.50
C HIS A 477 -14.35 -29.36 26.11
N GLU A 478 -14.01 -29.50 24.82
CA GLU A 478 -12.92 -30.36 24.37
C GLU A 478 -11.56 -29.65 24.34
N VAL A 479 -11.52 -28.33 24.53
CA VAL A 479 -10.33 -27.49 24.28
C VAL A 479 -9.13 -27.89 25.14
N LEU A 480 -9.32 -28.11 26.45
CA LEU A 480 -8.24 -28.55 27.34
C LEU A 480 -7.67 -29.91 26.94
N SER A 481 -8.53 -30.84 26.51
CA SER A 481 -8.11 -32.17 26.08
C SER A 481 -7.29 -32.16 24.78
N ARG A 482 -7.59 -31.23 23.86
CA ARG A 482 -6.88 -31.09 22.58
C ARG A 482 -5.57 -30.32 22.70
N LEU A 483 -5.50 -29.35 23.62
CA LEU A 483 -4.28 -28.59 23.90
C LEU A 483 -3.23 -29.38 24.68
N GLY A 484 -3.66 -30.40 25.45
CA GLY A 484 -2.79 -31.32 26.18
C GLY A 484 -2.38 -32.59 25.43
N ASP A 485 -2.87 -32.80 24.21
CA ASP A 485 -2.52 -33.95 23.36
C ASP A 485 -1.32 -33.61 22.46
N ASP A 486 -0.28 -34.45 22.48
CA ASP A 486 0.91 -34.36 21.62
C ASP A 486 0.75 -35.20 20.32
N GLY A 487 -0.41 -35.78 20.08
CA GLY A 487 -0.72 -36.57 18.89
C GLY A 487 -0.85 -35.76 17.58
N PRO A 488 -1.03 -36.42 16.43
CA PRO A 488 -1.17 -35.76 15.12
C PRO A 488 -2.41 -34.86 14.98
N ASN A 489 -3.36 -34.96 15.91
CA ASN A 489 -4.56 -34.10 16.03
C ASN A 489 -4.50 -33.17 17.26
N GLY A 490 -3.36 -33.13 17.95
CA GLY A 490 -3.09 -32.32 19.12
C GLY A 490 -2.62 -30.91 18.76
N LEU A 491 -2.93 -29.94 19.62
CA LEU A 491 -2.61 -28.52 19.42
C LEU A 491 -1.35 -28.11 20.21
N ALA A 492 -0.35 -28.98 20.26
CA ALA A 492 0.89 -28.75 20.98
C ALA A 492 1.81 -27.78 20.20
N GLY A 493 2.11 -26.62 20.77
CA GLY A 493 3.09 -25.65 20.25
C GLY A 493 2.62 -24.20 20.30
N ASP A 494 3.48 -23.27 19.83
CA ASP A 494 3.10 -21.88 19.60
C ASP A 494 2.08 -21.81 18.47
N GLN A 495 0.83 -21.47 18.80
CA GLN A 495 -0.24 -21.39 17.82
C GLN A 495 -1.12 -20.17 18.07
N ARG A 496 -1.58 -19.57 16.97
CA ARG A 496 -2.64 -18.56 16.96
C ARG A 496 -3.96 -19.25 16.70
N LEU A 497 -4.77 -19.42 17.74
CA LEU A 497 -6.06 -20.09 17.64
C LEU A 497 -7.20 -19.10 17.71
N ARG A 498 -8.22 -19.30 16.89
CA ARG A 498 -9.42 -18.46 16.92
C ARG A 498 -10.45 -19.11 17.84
N VAL A 499 -11.06 -18.31 18.70
CA VAL A 499 -12.14 -18.73 19.60
C VAL A 499 -13.39 -17.90 19.39
N GLN A 500 -14.55 -18.51 19.62
CA GLN A 500 -15.83 -17.81 19.71
C GLN A 500 -16.38 -17.93 21.13
N LEU A 501 -16.70 -16.76 21.67
CA LEU A 501 -17.18 -16.54 23.02
C LEU A 501 -18.59 -15.95 22.93
N SER A 502 -19.49 -16.43 23.78
CA SER A 502 -20.84 -15.90 23.90
C SER A 502 -21.16 -15.56 25.36
N GLY A 503 -21.90 -14.49 25.57
CA GLY A 503 -22.24 -14.04 26.92
C GLY A 503 -23.18 -12.84 26.90
N PRO A 504 -23.79 -12.49 28.03
CA PRO A 504 -24.65 -11.31 28.13
C PRO A 504 -23.87 -10.00 27.96
N ASP A 505 -24.50 -9.01 27.35
CA ASP A 505 -24.00 -7.63 27.21
C ASP A 505 -23.93 -6.96 28.58
N PHE A 506 -22.84 -6.25 28.88
CA PHE A 506 -22.67 -5.49 30.12
C PHE A 506 -23.75 -4.42 30.31
N ASP A 507 -24.19 -3.79 29.21
CA ASP A 507 -25.21 -2.73 29.26
C ASP A 507 -26.65 -3.29 29.19
N ASP A 508 -26.85 -4.52 28.72
CA ASP A 508 -28.16 -5.15 28.53
C ASP A 508 -28.10 -6.69 28.74
N ALA A 509 -28.42 -7.14 29.94
CA ALA A 509 -28.36 -8.54 30.33
C ALA A 509 -29.26 -9.49 29.48
N ASP A 510 -30.29 -8.97 28.79
CA ASP A 510 -31.16 -9.78 27.92
C ASP A 510 -30.54 -9.99 26.53
N ARG A 511 -29.54 -9.20 26.16
CA ARG A 511 -28.83 -9.29 24.88
C ARG A 511 -27.61 -10.19 25.01
N ILE A 512 -27.54 -11.23 24.18
CA ILE A 512 -26.36 -12.10 24.10
C ILE A 512 -25.43 -11.56 23.01
N LEU A 513 -24.21 -11.21 23.39
CA LEU A 513 -23.13 -10.87 22.49
C LEU A 513 -22.39 -12.13 22.05
N GLN A 514 -21.95 -12.14 20.80
CA GLN A 514 -21.01 -13.13 20.28
C GLN A 514 -19.74 -12.41 19.83
N ARG A 515 -18.59 -12.88 20.30
CA ARG A 515 -17.28 -12.31 19.96
C ARG A 515 -16.34 -13.39 19.47
N ASN A 516 -15.58 -13.07 18.42
CA ASN A 516 -14.46 -13.88 18.00
C ASN A 516 -13.17 -13.22 18.50
N ALA A 517 -12.28 -13.99 19.10
CA ALA A 517 -10.97 -13.52 19.57
C ALA A 517 -9.85 -14.43 19.06
N ILE A 518 -8.61 -13.94 19.07
CA ILE A 518 -7.41 -14.73 18.76
C ILE A 518 -6.66 -14.97 20.07
N LEU A 519 -6.39 -16.24 20.35
CA LEU A 519 -5.51 -16.68 21.41
C LEU A 519 -4.11 -16.90 20.85
N GLU A 520 -3.13 -16.21 21.42
CA GLU A 520 -1.72 -16.53 21.22
C GLU A 520 -1.26 -17.43 22.36
N LEU A 521 -0.98 -18.69 22.05
CA LEU A 521 -0.59 -19.69 23.05
C LEU A 521 0.91 -19.94 22.98
N ASP A 522 1.58 -19.90 24.13
CA ASP A 522 3.02 -20.23 24.26
C ASP A 522 3.21 -21.75 24.43
N GLY A 523 3.83 -22.40 23.46
CA GLY A 523 4.09 -23.84 23.43
C GLY A 523 4.95 -24.34 24.60
N ALA A 524 5.67 -23.48 25.33
CA ALA A 524 6.53 -23.89 26.44
C ALA A 524 5.77 -24.24 27.74
N LEU A 525 4.50 -23.82 27.87
CA LEU A 525 3.70 -24.01 29.09
C LEU A 525 2.75 -25.22 29.01
N THR A 526 2.17 -25.63 30.13
CA THR A 526 1.08 -26.63 30.17
C THR A 526 -0.22 -26.02 29.63
N ALA A 527 -1.13 -26.85 29.08
CA ALA A 527 -2.36 -26.40 28.42
C ALA A 527 -3.18 -25.37 29.22
N ASP A 528 -3.36 -25.59 30.52
CA ASP A 528 -4.07 -24.67 31.41
C ASP A 528 -3.34 -23.32 31.53
N MET A 529 -2.02 -23.36 31.77
CA MET A 529 -1.19 -22.17 31.90
C MET A 529 -1.08 -21.37 30.59
N ARG A 530 -1.15 -22.04 29.43
CA ARG A 530 -1.21 -21.38 28.11
C ARG A 530 -2.47 -20.53 27.96
N LEU A 531 -3.61 -21.07 28.37
CA LEU A 531 -4.90 -20.38 28.28
C LEU A 531 -4.99 -19.24 29.28
N GLU A 532 -4.54 -19.46 30.53
CA GLU A 532 -4.48 -18.41 31.54
C GLU A 532 -3.60 -17.23 31.12
N GLN A 533 -2.42 -17.49 30.53
CA GLN A 533 -1.53 -16.45 30.02
C GLN A 533 -2.15 -15.68 28.85
N ALA A 534 -2.90 -16.36 27.98
CA ALA A 534 -3.66 -15.72 26.92
C ALA A 534 -4.86 -14.91 27.44
N GLY A 535 -5.16 -14.98 28.74
CA GLY A 535 -6.26 -14.28 29.38
C GLY A 535 -7.58 -15.04 29.36
N LEU A 536 -7.56 -16.34 29.09
CA LEU A 536 -8.72 -17.20 29.04
C LEU A 536 -8.72 -18.18 30.22
N MET A 537 -9.44 -17.84 31.29
CA MET A 537 -9.64 -18.74 32.43
C MET A 537 -10.84 -19.62 32.16
N LEU A 538 -10.62 -20.93 31.98
CA LEU A 538 -11.69 -21.89 31.67
C LEU A 538 -11.98 -22.77 32.88
N ASP A 539 -13.27 -22.87 33.22
CA ASP A 539 -13.79 -23.89 34.12
C ASP A 539 -14.78 -24.77 33.34
N ILE A 540 -14.50 -26.07 33.27
CA ILE A 540 -15.34 -27.02 32.54
C ILE A 540 -16.24 -27.72 33.56
N SER A 541 -17.50 -27.30 33.62
CA SER A 541 -18.53 -27.91 34.45
C SER A 541 -19.74 -28.29 33.60
N ASP A 542 -20.29 -29.50 33.83
CA ASP A 542 -21.48 -30.02 33.15
C ASP A 542 -21.45 -29.99 31.60
N GLY A 543 -20.27 -30.12 31.00
CA GLY A 543 -20.10 -30.14 29.53
C GLY A 543 -20.12 -28.76 28.87
N ILE A 544 -20.08 -27.69 29.66
CA ILE A 544 -20.00 -26.30 29.21
C ILE A 544 -18.63 -25.75 29.64
N ALA A 545 -17.95 -25.04 28.74
CA ALA A 545 -16.72 -24.33 29.05
C ALA A 545 -17.05 -22.90 29.50
N LEU A 546 -17.04 -22.67 30.82
CA LEU A 546 -17.28 -21.37 31.43
C LEU A 546 -16.01 -20.53 31.37
N VAL A 547 -16.16 -19.25 31.05
CA VAL A 547 -15.05 -18.31 30.92
C VAL A 547 -15.09 -17.34 32.09
N GLY A 548 -14.01 -17.31 32.89
CA GLY A 548 -13.83 -16.35 33.97
C GLY A 548 -13.39 -14.96 33.46
N GLU A 549 -13.71 -13.92 34.22
CA GLU A 549 -13.29 -12.55 33.91
C GLU A 549 -11.75 -12.45 33.89
N PRO A 550 -11.12 -12.02 32.77
CA PRO A 550 -9.67 -11.90 32.69
C PRO A 550 -9.13 -10.88 33.70
N PHE A 551 -7.93 -11.11 34.24
CA PHE A 551 -7.29 -10.12 35.11
C PHE A 551 -6.80 -8.88 34.33
N PRO A 552 -6.84 -7.68 34.94
CA PRO A 552 -6.29 -6.47 34.34
C PRO A 552 -4.82 -6.65 33.92
N GLY A 553 -4.52 -6.36 32.65
CA GLY A 553 -3.18 -6.51 32.06
C GLY A 553 -2.98 -7.79 31.24
N MET A 554 -3.95 -8.71 31.23
CA MET A 554 -3.96 -9.87 30.32
C MET A 554 -4.42 -9.44 28.90
N PRO A 555 -3.98 -10.15 27.82
CA PRO A 555 -4.28 -9.78 26.44
C PRO A 555 -5.78 -9.61 26.13
N LEU A 556 -6.62 -10.51 26.62
CA LEU A 556 -8.07 -10.51 26.37
C LEU A 556 -8.89 -9.59 27.28
N PHE A 557 -8.27 -8.91 28.26
CA PHE A 557 -9.01 -8.10 29.23
C PHE A 557 -9.86 -7.00 28.58
N GLN A 558 -9.29 -6.29 27.60
CA GLN A 558 -10.03 -5.24 26.89
C GLN A 558 -11.04 -5.80 25.88
N GLU A 559 -10.74 -6.94 25.25
CA GLU A 559 -11.62 -7.54 24.23
C GLU A 559 -12.89 -8.14 24.83
N LEU A 560 -12.82 -8.60 26.08
CA LEU A 560 -13.95 -9.21 26.79
C LEU A 560 -14.68 -8.25 27.74
N GLY A 561 -14.28 -6.97 27.80
CA GLY A 561 -14.89 -5.99 28.69
C GLY A 561 -16.36 -5.67 28.41
N ASP A 562 -16.87 -6.02 27.22
CA ASP A 562 -18.28 -5.85 26.84
C ASP A 562 -19.20 -6.91 27.48
N PHE A 563 -18.64 -8.01 28.02
CA PHE A 563 -19.43 -9.08 28.62
C PHE A 563 -19.73 -8.83 30.11
N ASP A 564 -20.94 -9.17 30.54
CA ASP A 564 -21.28 -9.26 31.96
C ASP A 564 -20.93 -10.65 32.53
N PHE A 565 -19.77 -10.76 33.17
CA PHE A 565 -19.33 -11.99 33.83
C PHE A 565 -20.10 -12.32 35.12
N TYR A 566 -20.90 -11.39 35.63
CA TYR A 566 -21.61 -11.51 36.90
C TYR A 566 -23.13 -11.67 36.73
N ALA A 567 -23.62 -11.70 35.50
CA ALA A 567 -25.02 -11.96 35.18
C ALA A 567 -25.45 -13.41 35.49
N ASP A 568 -26.76 -13.65 35.55
CA ASP A 568 -27.33 -15.00 35.77
C ASP A 568 -26.96 -16.00 34.66
N ARG A 569 -26.64 -15.51 33.45
CA ARG A 569 -26.16 -16.31 32.33
C ARG A 569 -24.63 -16.18 32.23
N PRO A 570 -23.87 -17.29 32.33
CA PRO A 570 -22.43 -17.21 32.29
C PRO A 570 -21.90 -16.94 30.87
N VAL A 571 -20.70 -16.38 30.79
CA VAL A 571 -19.93 -16.29 29.55
C VAL A 571 -19.37 -17.68 29.22
N THR A 572 -19.59 -18.14 27.99
CA THR A 572 -19.18 -19.46 27.52
C THR A 572 -18.19 -19.36 26.36
N LEU A 573 -17.24 -20.30 26.35
CA LEU A 573 -16.46 -20.62 25.16
C LEU A 573 -17.25 -21.63 24.34
N ASP A 574 -17.79 -21.20 23.20
CA ASP A 574 -18.63 -22.05 22.38
C ASP A 574 -17.78 -22.96 21.49
N TYR A 575 -16.86 -22.36 20.74
CA TYR A 575 -16.03 -23.05 19.75
C TYR A 575 -14.59 -22.56 19.72
N LEU A 576 -13.69 -23.51 19.52
CA LEU A 576 -12.30 -23.32 19.11
C LEU A 576 -12.19 -23.70 17.63
N PHE A 577 -11.69 -22.79 16.81
CA PHE A 577 -11.49 -23.01 15.39
C PHE A 577 -10.05 -23.43 15.12
N VAL A 578 -9.88 -24.67 14.65
CA VAL A 578 -8.57 -25.21 14.25
C VAL A 578 -8.52 -25.28 12.73
N GLU A 579 -7.40 -24.90 12.13
CA GLU A 579 -7.21 -25.01 10.68
C GLU A 579 -7.34 -26.47 10.23
N THR A 580 -8.13 -26.68 9.16
CA THR A 580 -8.35 -28.04 8.65
C THR A 580 -7.03 -28.64 8.15
N PRO A 581 -6.62 -29.83 8.63
CA PRO A 581 -5.41 -30.50 8.14
C PRO A 581 -5.56 -30.91 6.66
N ASP A 582 -4.44 -30.97 5.93
CA ASP A 582 -4.36 -31.42 4.53
C ASP A 582 -5.27 -30.68 3.53
N ARG A 583 -5.51 -29.37 3.73
CA ARG A 583 -6.25 -28.56 2.74
C ARG A 583 -5.52 -28.55 1.39
N PRO A 584 -6.25 -28.70 0.26
CA PRO A 584 -5.65 -28.60 -1.06
C PRO A 584 -5.02 -27.22 -1.25
N ALA A 585 -3.78 -27.17 -1.77
CA ALA A 585 -3.06 -25.92 -1.93
C ALA A 585 -3.84 -24.91 -2.79
N ARG A 586 -3.86 -23.66 -2.37
CA ARG A 586 -4.54 -22.54 -3.07
C ARG A 586 -4.16 -22.46 -4.55
N ALA A 587 -2.91 -22.79 -4.89
CA ALA A 587 -2.38 -22.78 -6.24
C ALA A 587 -3.22 -23.62 -7.24
N PHE A 588 -3.82 -24.73 -6.80
CA PHE A 588 -4.65 -25.57 -7.66
C PHE A 588 -5.92 -24.86 -8.13
N PHE A 589 -6.47 -23.95 -7.31
CA PHE A 589 -7.67 -23.21 -7.64
C PHE A 589 -7.44 -22.09 -8.65
N TYR A 590 -6.19 -21.67 -8.89
CA TYR A 590 -5.87 -20.71 -9.94
C TYR A 590 -5.87 -21.33 -11.36
N LEU A 591 -5.45 -22.59 -11.50
CA LEU A 591 -5.20 -23.23 -12.80
C LEU A 591 -6.43 -23.24 -13.74
N PRO A 592 -7.66 -23.59 -13.28
CA PRO A 592 -8.83 -23.60 -14.16
C PRO A 592 -9.13 -22.21 -14.74
N PHE A 593 -9.02 -21.16 -13.93
CA PHE A 593 -9.33 -19.79 -14.37
C PHE A 593 -8.25 -19.23 -15.29
N LEU A 594 -6.97 -19.60 -15.10
CA LEU A 594 -5.90 -19.29 -16.04
C LEU A 594 -6.13 -19.97 -17.41
N ALA A 595 -6.61 -21.22 -17.41
CA ALA A 595 -6.97 -21.92 -18.64
C ALA A 595 -8.13 -21.20 -19.37
N VAL A 596 -9.17 -20.77 -18.64
CA VAL A 596 -10.28 -19.99 -19.24
C VAL A 596 -9.79 -18.65 -19.79
N LEU A 597 -8.91 -17.94 -19.07
CA LEU A 597 -8.31 -16.70 -19.55
C LEU A 597 -7.55 -16.90 -20.87
N LEU A 598 -6.79 -17.99 -20.96
CA LEU A 598 -6.04 -18.36 -22.17
C LEU A 598 -6.98 -18.68 -23.34
N VAL A 599 -8.07 -19.41 -23.10
CA VAL A 599 -9.10 -19.70 -24.11
C VAL A 599 -9.73 -18.40 -24.63
N ILE A 600 -10.12 -17.47 -23.75
CA ILE A 600 -10.63 -16.16 -24.15
C ILE A 600 -9.58 -15.43 -25.01
N GLY A 601 -8.31 -15.42 -24.58
CA GLY A 601 -7.21 -14.84 -25.34
C GLY A 601 -7.07 -15.41 -26.77
N ILE A 602 -7.14 -16.73 -26.92
CA ILE A 602 -7.09 -17.39 -28.24
C ILE A 602 -8.28 -16.98 -29.11
N ILE A 603 -9.49 -16.99 -28.55
CA ILE A 603 -10.72 -16.61 -29.28
C ILE A 603 -10.60 -15.16 -29.77
N GLN A 604 -10.18 -14.25 -28.89
CA GLN A 604 -9.99 -12.84 -29.23
C GLN A 604 -8.92 -12.64 -30.30
N HIS A 605 -7.79 -13.35 -30.19
CA HIS A 605 -6.68 -13.26 -31.15
C HIS A 605 -7.09 -13.76 -32.55
N ARG A 606 -7.89 -14.83 -32.62
CA ARG A 606 -8.48 -15.30 -33.88
C ARG A 606 -9.38 -14.24 -34.52
N ARG A 607 -10.25 -13.59 -33.73
CA ARG A 607 -11.09 -12.49 -34.23
C ARG A 607 -10.27 -11.31 -34.74
N LYS A 608 -9.21 -10.92 -34.00
CA LYS A 608 -8.31 -9.84 -34.41
C LYS A 608 -7.69 -10.09 -35.79
N ARG A 609 -7.26 -11.33 -36.06
CA ARG A 609 -6.71 -11.71 -37.37
C ARG A 609 -7.75 -11.66 -38.48
N GLN A 610 -8.98 -12.10 -38.21
CA GLN A 610 -10.08 -12.07 -39.19
C GLN A 610 -10.54 -10.65 -39.54
N SER A 611 -10.35 -9.68 -38.65
CA SER A 611 -10.64 -8.26 -38.93
C SER A 611 -9.49 -7.50 -39.59
N ALA A 612 -8.29 -8.09 -39.66
CA ALA A 612 -7.08 -7.45 -40.19
C ALA A 612 -6.67 -7.98 -41.58
N GLY A 613 -7.28 -9.07 -42.05
CA GLY A 613 -7.22 -9.55 -43.43
C GLY A 613 -8.55 -9.29 -44.11
#